data_AF-A0A917CF91-F1
#
_entry.id   AF-A0A917CF91-F1
#
_cell.length_a   1.000
_cell.length_b   1.000
_cell.length_c   1.000
_cell.angle_alpha   90.00
_cell.angle_beta   90.00
_cell.angle_gamma   90.00
#
_symmetry.space_group_name_H-M   'P 1'
#
loop_
_entity.id
_entity.type
_entity.pdbx_description
1 polymer ?
#
loop_
_entity_poly.entity_id
_entity_poly.type
_entity_poly.pdbx_seq_one_letter_code
_entity_poly.pdbx_strand_id
1 'polypeptide(L)'
;MKYLSTKSMVPGIAILVAMVSTSISAQSTAAEEVTNLTDQFTISKVKYQAEDERNDKSFNGFYYLNIAASGSTPTDTAGDYSYNNSGCIYENNLTSSYDVNLHLPDGHRIAGLRYYFKDGDASSSYVFLMRMDGDGTYSQLVQVESTGDSGNYSSEYEALSTSHYVNNAEYFYVLRFNSGQTGSSQSMCGARLWIEATP
;
A
#
# COMPACT_ATOMS: atom_id res chain seq x y z
N MET A 1 -28.95 -29.93 -69.41
CA MET A 1 -29.58 -29.20 -70.53
C MET A 1 -29.97 -27.82 -70.01
N LYS A 2 -29.40 -26.75 -70.59
CA LYS A 2 -29.85 -25.33 -70.69
C LYS A 2 -30.15 -24.57 -69.37
N TYR A 3 -29.32 -23.64 -68.89
CA TYR A 3 -29.06 -22.23 -69.31
C TYR A 3 -30.30 -21.32 -69.44
N LEU A 4 -30.26 -20.20 -68.70
CA LEU A 4 -30.73 -18.80 -68.96
C LEU A 4 -31.07 -18.17 -67.59
N SER A 5 -30.33 -17.21 -67.02
CA SER A 5 -29.86 -15.89 -67.48
C SER A 5 -30.97 -14.89 -67.80
N THR A 6 -31.15 -13.90 -66.93
CA THR A 6 -31.49 -12.52 -67.30
C THR A 6 -30.99 -11.52 -66.25
N LYS A 7 -30.23 -10.54 -66.74
CA LYS A 7 -29.68 -9.35 -66.08
C LYS A 7 -30.71 -8.21 -66.02
N SER A 8 -30.55 -7.30 -65.05
CA SER A 8 -30.78 -5.84 -65.17
C SER A 8 -30.06 -5.18 -63.96
N MET A 9 -28.94 -4.46 -64.04
CA MET A 9 -28.66 -3.11 -64.62
C MET A 9 -29.56 -2.05 -63.94
N VAL A 10 -29.09 -1.08 -63.13
CA VAL A 10 -28.24 0.14 -63.32
C VAL A 10 -28.18 0.85 -61.91
N PRO A 11 -27.48 1.97 -61.60
CA PRO A 11 -26.07 2.43 -61.72
C PRO A 11 -25.37 2.51 -60.32
N GLY A 12 -24.05 2.46 -60.18
CA GLY A 12 -23.15 3.59 -60.43
C GLY A 12 -23.13 4.62 -59.29
N ILE A 13 -22.44 4.30 -58.18
CA ILE A 13 -21.88 5.31 -57.26
C ILE A 13 -20.43 4.92 -57.02
N ALA A 14 -19.52 5.63 -57.68
CA ALA A 14 -18.10 5.60 -57.39
C ALA A 14 -17.89 6.30 -56.04
N ILE A 15 -17.63 5.53 -54.99
CA ILE A 15 -17.14 6.09 -53.73
C ILE A 15 -15.66 6.38 -53.94
N LEU A 16 -15.36 7.65 -54.19
CA LEU A 16 -14.00 8.19 -54.17
C LEU A 16 -13.47 8.03 -52.74
N VAL A 17 -12.49 7.16 -52.54
CA VAL A 17 -11.70 7.13 -51.30
C VAL A 17 -10.77 8.34 -51.35
N ALA A 18 -11.20 9.44 -50.72
CA ALA A 18 -10.30 10.54 -50.41
C ALA A 18 -9.43 10.11 -49.22
N MET A 19 -8.20 9.68 -49.48
CA MET A 19 -7.17 9.64 -48.45
C MET A 19 -6.89 11.09 -48.05
N VAL A 20 -7.52 11.55 -46.97
CA VAL A 20 -7.11 12.79 -46.31
C VAL A 20 -5.84 12.45 -45.53
N SER A 21 -4.70 12.66 -46.18
CA SER A 21 -3.41 12.78 -45.52
C SER A 21 -3.44 14.05 -44.67
N THR A 22 -3.77 13.93 -43.38
CA THR A 22 -3.45 14.96 -42.41
C THR A 22 -1.94 14.90 -42.18
N SER A 23 -1.22 15.74 -42.92
CA SER A 23 0.14 16.13 -42.53
C SER A 23 0.06 16.77 -41.15
N ILE A 24 0.40 16.02 -40.10
CA ILE A 24 0.78 16.61 -38.82
C ILE A 24 2.10 17.33 -39.09
N SER A 25 2.01 18.61 -39.42
CA SER A 25 3.14 19.52 -39.30
C SER A 25 3.52 19.52 -37.83
N ALA A 26 4.67 18.94 -37.51
CA ALA A 26 5.34 19.14 -36.24
C ALA A 26 5.64 20.64 -36.09
N GLN A 27 4.71 21.39 -35.52
CA GLN A 27 5.05 22.65 -34.89
C GLN A 27 5.83 22.27 -33.65
N SER A 28 7.16 22.41 -33.72
CA SER A 28 7.95 22.59 -32.52
C SER A 28 7.48 23.90 -31.90
N THR A 29 6.50 23.84 -31.00
CA THR A 29 6.40 24.86 -29.97
C THR A 29 7.72 24.77 -29.22
N ALA A 30 8.61 25.74 -29.47
CA ALA A 30 9.72 25.97 -28.59
C ALA A 30 9.16 25.90 -27.16
N ALA A 31 9.79 25.09 -26.32
CA ALA A 31 9.52 25.16 -24.90
C ALA A 31 9.67 26.63 -24.52
N GLU A 32 8.56 27.27 -24.16
CA GLU A 32 8.62 28.56 -23.52
C GLU A 32 9.31 28.28 -22.19
N GLU A 33 10.63 28.51 -22.18
CA GLU A 33 11.41 28.55 -20.96
C GLU A 33 10.70 29.55 -20.07
N VAL A 34 10.10 29.06 -18.99
CA VAL A 34 9.50 29.89 -17.95
C VAL A 34 10.66 30.62 -17.27
N THR A 35 11.12 31.68 -17.93
CA THR A 35 12.08 32.61 -17.38
C THR A 35 11.36 33.46 -16.34
N ASN A 36 11.82 33.38 -15.10
CA ASN A 36 11.37 34.14 -13.92
C ASN A 36 10.05 33.72 -13.29
N LEU A 37 10.07 32.55 -12.66
CA LEU A 37 9.60 32.47 -11.27
C LEU A 37 10.82 32.31 -10.36
N THR A 38 11.57 33.40 -10.15
CA THR A 38 12.17 33.64 -8.84
C THR A 38 11.05 34.00 -7.87
N ASP A 39 10.12 33.07 -7.66
CA ASP A 39 9.36 33.07 -6.43
C ASP A 39 10.33 32.55 -5.39
N GLN A 40 11.17 33.46 -4.89
CA GLN A 40 12.01 33.18 -3.75
C GLN A 40 11.04 32.87 -2.62
N PHE A 41 10.83 31.57 -2.38
CA PHE A 41 10.30 31.08 -1.12
C PHE A 41 11.31 31.51 -0.07
N THR A 42 11.14 32.73 0.42
CA THR A 42 11.89 33.26 1.53
C THR A 42 11.35 32.48 2.71
N ILE A 43 11.99 31.35 3.02
CA ILE A 43 11.98 30.81 4.36
C ILE A 43 12.60 31.92 5.19
N SER A 44 11.75 32.83 5.68
CA SER A 44 12.12 33.63 6.81
C SER A 44 12.60 32.61 7.81
N LYS A 45 13.87 32.70 8.20
CA LYS A 45 14.33 32.10 9.44
C LYS A 45 13.49 32.78 10.50
N VAL A 46 12.27 32.26 10.69
CA VAL A 46 11.61 32.32 11.97
C VAL A 46 12.67 31.73 12.86
N LYS A 47 13.30 32.60 13.65
CA LYS A 47 13.93 32.12 14.87
C LYS A 47 12.77 31.47 15.58
N TYR A 48 12.62 30.16 15.39
CA TYR A 48 11.96 29.33 16.37
C TYR A 48 12.73 29.68 17.63
N GLN A 49 12.15 30.57 18.44
CA GLN A 49 12.46 30.51 19.85
C GLN A 49 12.13 29.07 20.17
N ALA A 50 13.15 28.32 20.60
CA ALA A 50 12.96 26.99 21.10
C ALA A 50 11.96 27.12 22.25
N GLU A 51 10.67 27.01 21.93
CA GLU A 51 9.67 26.53 22.88
C GLU A 51 10.20 25.16 23.21
N ASP A 52 10.97 25.10 24.30
CA ASP A 52 11.54 23.90 24.94
C ASP A 52 11.18 22.65 24.15
N GLU A 53 11.90 22.45 23.05
CA GLU A 53 11.71 21.26 22.24
C GLU A 53 12.15 20.18 23.20
N ARG A 54 11.19 19.56 23.87
CA ARG A 54 11.31 18.18 24.32
C ARG A 54 11.42 17.31 23.06
N ASN A 55 12.45 17.57 22.26
CA ASN A 55 13.23 16.60 21.55
C ASN A 55 13.87 15.75 22.64
N ASP A 56 13.01 15.02 23.34
CA ASP A 56 13.35 14.09 24.38
C ASP A 56 13.94 12.88 23.66
N LYS A 57 15.14 13.07 23.10
CA LYS A 57 16.04 12.01 22.67
C LYS A 57 16.48 11.14 23.87
N SER A 58 15.96 11.43 25.07
CA SER A 58 16.14 10.69 26.31
C SER A 58 14.86 9.92 26.69
N PHE A 59 13.83 9.83 25.84
CA PHE A 59 12.66 9.02 26.16
C PHE A 59 13.10 7.56 26.30
N ASN A 60 13.08 7.08 27.54
CA ASN A 60 13.36 5.69 27.89
C ASN A 60 12.05 5.10 28.40
N GLY A 61 11.45 4.21 27.60
CA GLY A 61 10.14 3.65 27.90
C GLY A 61 9.45 3.07 26.67
N PHE A 62 8.19 2.68 26.85
CA PHE A 62 7.38 2.10 25.78
C PHE A 62 6.56 3.16 25.07
N TYR A 63 6.55 3.10 23.74
CA TYR A 63 5.60 3.82 22.90
C TYR A 63 4.92 2.86 21.92
N TYR A 64 3.87 3.37 21.28
CA TYR A 64 3.01 2.58 20.40
C TYR A 64 2.93 3.25 19.03
N LEU A 65 3.03 2.44 17.98
CA LEU A 65 2.75 2.86 16.62
C LEU A 65 1.50 2.14 16.12
N ASN A 66 0.41 2.86 15.89
CA ASN A 66 -0.85 2.32 15.36
C ASN A 66 -0.91 2.52 13.85
N ILE A 67 -1.21 1.46 13.12
CA ILE A 67 -1.19 1.44 11.66
C ILE A 67 -2.48 0.79 11.19
N ALA A 68 -3.27 1.54 10.41
CA ALA A 68 -4.49 1.02 9.81
C ALA A 68 -4.17 0.19 8.56
N ALA A 69 -4.91 -0.92 8.36
CA ALA A 69 -4.74 -1.75 7.18
C ALA A 69 -5.19 -1.03 5.89
N SER A 70 -6.05 -0.03 5.98
CA SER A 70 -6.46 0.83 4.87
C SER A 70 -5.31 1.61 4.20
N GLY A 71 -4.17 1.75 4.88
CA GLY A 71 -2.96 2.36 4.33
C GLY A 71 -2.03 1.38 3.61
N SER A 72 -2.43 0.11 3.48
CA SER A 72 -1.63 -0.92 2.82
C SER A 72 -1.76 -0.89 1.31
N THR A 73 -0.76 -1.45 0.64
CA THR A 73 -0.73 -1.64 -0.81
C THR A 73 -0.58 -3.12 -1.14
N PRO A 74 -1.28 -3.63 -2.16
CA PRO A 74 -1.08 -5.01 -2.62
C PRO A 74 0.37 -5.29 -3.00
N THR A 75 0.84 -6.50 -2.72
CA THR A 75 2.20 -6.95 -3.08
C THR A 75 2.36 -7.34 -4.55
N ASP A 76 1.25 -7.48 -5.27
CA ASP A 76 1.22 -7.82 -6.69
C ASP A 76 0.06 -7.09 -7.40
N THR A 77 0.01 -7.21 -8.72
CA THR A 77 -0.96 -6.49 -9.56
C THR A 77 -2.35 -7.12 -9.62
N ALA A 78 -2.52 -8.35 -9.12
CA ALA A 78 -3.80 -9.04 -9.08
C ALA A 78 -4.62 -8.71 -7.82
N GLY A 79 -3.95 -8.17 -6.79
CA GLY A 79 -4.58 -7.83 -5.53
C GLY A 79 -5.73 -6.87 -5.66
N ASP A 80 -6.88 -7.32 -5.17
CA ASP A 80 -8.13 -6.56 -5.14
C ASP A 80 -8.72 -6.62 -3.75
N TYR A 81 -9.03 -5.46 -3.20
CA TYR A 81 -9.55 -5.30 -1.86
C TYR A 81 -10.57 -4.17 -1.80
N SER A 82 -11.43 -4.26 -0.82
CA SER A 82 -12.43 -3.25 -0.54
C SER A 82 -12.23 -2.70 0.86
N TYR A 83 -12.59 -1.42 1.02
CA TYR A 83 -12.60 -0.79 2.32
C TYR A 83 -13.85 -1.19 3.11
N ASN A 84 -13.66 -1.41 4.40
CA ASN A 84 -14.72 -1.48 5.39
C ASN A 84 -14.54 -0.29 6.35
N ASN A 85 -15.43 -0.15 7.34
CA ASN A 85 -15.37 0.95 8.29
C ASN A 85 -14.06 0.96 9.10
N SER A 86 -13.70 2.13 9.62
CA SER A 86 -12.65 2.31 10.65
C SER A 86 -11.24 1.85 10.25
N GLY A 87 -10.89 1.97 8.96
CA GLY A 87 -9.54 1.66 8.48
C GLY A 87 -9.29 0.18 8.19
N CYS A 88 -10.34 -0.62 8.16
CA CYS A 88 -10.25 -2.02 7.78
C CYS A 88 -10.36 -2.23 6.26
N ILE A 89 -9.72 -3.27 5.78
CA ILE A 89 -9.84 -3.78 4.42
C ILE A 89 -10.25 -5.25 4.46
N TYR A 90 -10.89 -5.73 3.40
CA TYR A 90 -11.10 -7.14 3.14
C TYR A 90 -10.78 -7.46 1.69
N GLU A 91 -10.33 -8.68 1.46
CA GLU A 91 -9.97 -9.11 0.11
C GLU A 91 -11.21 -9.40 -0.74
N ASN A 92 -11.16 -8.94 -1.99
CA ASN A 92 -12.13 -9.33 -3.03
C ASN A 92 -11.65 -10.58 -3.78
N ASN A 93 -10.34 -10.87 -3.74
CA ASN A 93 -9.72 -12.08 -4.28
C ASN A 93 -8.56 -12.56 -3.38
N LEU A 94 -8.40 -13.87 -3.20
CA LEU A 94 -7.33 -14.46 -2.37
C LEU A 94 -6.02 -14.61 -3.15
N THR A 95 -5.52 -13.51 -3.70
CA THR A 95 -4.35 -13.57 -4.61
C THR A 95 -3.12 -12.81 -4.12
N SER A 96 -3.27 -11.98 -3.09
CA SER A 96 -2.22 -11.04 -2.69
C SER A 96 -2.09 -10.89 -1.19
N SER A 97 -0.91 -10.42 -0.79
CA SER A 97 -0.67 -9.82 0.51
C SER A 97 -0.77 -8.31 0.43
N TYR A 98 -0.89 -7.64 1.58
CA TYR A 98 -0.99 -6.19 1.65
C TYR A 98 0.03 -5.62 2.62
N ASP A 99 0.92 -4.77 2.10
CA ASP A 99 2.08 -4.28 2.83
C ASP A 99 1.91 -2.82 3.26
N VAL A 100 2.37 -2.51 4.48
CA VAL A 100 2.62 -1.16 4.95
C VAL A 100 4.09 -1.05 5.35
N ASN A 101 4.80 -0.10 4.74
CA ASN A 101 6.18 0.21 5.09
C ASN A 101 6.25 0.87 6.47
N LEU A 102 7.24 0.46 7.27
CA LEU A 102 7.47 1.00 8.60
C LEU A 102 8.75 1.82 8.65
N HIS A 103 8.64 3.03 9.18
CA HIS A 103 9.79 3.87 9.50
C HIS A 103 9.94 3.91 11.01
N LEU A 104 10.76 2.98 11.52
CA LEU A 104 11.06 2.87 12.94
C LEU A 104 12.40 3.55 13.23
N PRO A 105 12.57 4.26 14.36
CA PRO A 105 13.87 4.82 14.71
C PRO A 105 14.89 3.70 14.96
N ASP A 106 16.11 3.93 14.49
CA ASP A 106 17.20 2.98 14.61
C ASP A 106 17.55 2.70 16.07
N GLY A 107 17.98 1.47 16.36
CA GLY A 107 18.40 1.04 17.68
C GLY A 107 17.26 0.70 18.64
N HIS A 108 16.01 1.11 18.40
CA HIS A 108 14.89 0.79 19.28
C HIS A 108 14.51 -0.69 19.25
N ARG A 109 13.98 -1.20 20.38
CA ARG A 109 13.60 -2.61 20.50
C ARG A 109 12.12 -2.81 20.19
N ILE A 110 11.81 -3.71 19.27
CA ILE A 110 10.44 -4.14 19.02
C ILE A 110 10.08 -5.24 20.02
N ALA A 111 9.06 -5.01 20.84
CA ALA A 111 8.65 -5.94 21.89
C ALA A 111 7.52 -6.89 21.44
N GLY A 112 6.62 -6.41 20.57
CA GLY A 112 5.50 -7.22 20.11
C GLY A 112 4.60 -6.51 19.10
N LEU A 113 3.59 -7.25 18.65
CA LEU A 113 2.61 -6.81 17.68
C LEU A 113 1.20 -7.16 18.18
N ARG A 114 0.29 -6.19 18.15
CA ARG A 114 -1.14 -6.44 18.34
C ARG A 114 -1.86 -6.29 17.02
N TYR A 115 -2.60 -7.31 16.61
CA TYR A 115 -3.43 -7.31 15.41
C TYR A 115 -4.86 -6.91 15.76
N TYR A 116 -5.49 -6.05 14.96
CA TYR A 116 -6.90 -5.71 15.05
C TYR A 116 -7.62 -6.22 13.81
N PHE A 117 -8.74 -6.91 14.01
CA PHE A 117 -9.47 -7.55 12.93
C PHE A 117 -10.95 -7.67 13.25
N LYS A 118 -11.74 -7.96 12.23
CA LYS A 118 -13.08 -8.53 12.34
C LYS A 118 -13.01 -9.89 11.65
N ASP A 119 -13.38 -10.96 12.33
CA ASP A 119 -13.32 -12.29 11.73
C ASP A 119 -14.50 -13.16 12.14
N GLY A 120 -15.37 -13.41 11.17
CA GLY A 120 -16.51 -14.32 11.28
C GLY A 120 -16.38 -15.56 10.42
N ASP A 121 -15.23 -15.77 9.80
CA ASP A 121 -14.98 -16.91 8.92
C ASP A 121 -14.23 -18.02 9.68
N ALA A 122 -14.31 -19.25 9.14
CA ALA A 122 -13.63 -20.41 9.74
C ALA A 122 -12.11 -20.42 9.50
N SER A 123 -11.63 -19.64 8.54
CA SER A 123 -10.20 -19.41 8.32
C SER A 123 -9.71 -18.25 9.17
N SER A 124 -8.43 -18.22 9.51
CA SER A 124 -7.80 -17.03 10.06
C SER A 124 -7.26 -16.09 8.98
N SER A 125 -7.30 -14.80 9.27
CA SER A 125 -6.44 -13.77 8.69
C SER A 125 -5.18 -13.60 9.54
N TYR A 126 -4.15 -13.00 8.97
CA TYR A 126 -2.85 -12.87 9.59
C TYR A 126 -2.27 -11.47 9.40
N VAL A 127 -1.51 -11.03 10.39
CA VAL A 127 -0.55 -9.94 10.21
C VAL A 127 0.85 -10.42 10.58
N PHE A 128 1.82 -10.04 9.76
CA PHE A 128 3.22 -10.36 9.93
C PHE A 128 4.01 -9.08 10.09
N LEU A 129 4.94 -9.06 11.05
CA LEU A 129 6.04 -8.10 11.03
C LEU A 129 7.22 -8.74 10.32
N MET A 130 7.60 -8.15 9.20
CA MET A 130 8.65 -8.65 8.32
C MET A 130 9.84 -7.70 8.36
N ARG A 131 11.04 -8.26 8.20
CA ARG A 131 12.25 -7.52 7.83
C ARG A 131 12.80 -8.02 6.49
N MET A 132 13.41 -7.14 5.72
CA MET A 132 14.01 -7.45 4.41
C MET A 132 15.40 -6.84 4.31
N ASP A 133 16.38 -7.53 3.71
CA ASP A 133 17.80 -7.15 3.72
C ASP A 133 18.29 -6.39 2.48
N GLY A 134 17.39 -6.04 1.55
CA GLY A 134 17.74 -5.37 0.29
C GLY A 134 18.32 -6.28 -0.80
N ASP A 135 18.82 -7.47 -0.43
CA ASP A 135 19.30 -8.51 -1.34
C ASP A 135 18.17 -9.44 -1.81
N GLY A 136 16.93 -9.16 -1.39
CA GLY A 136 15.75 -9.93 -1.73
C GLY A 136 15.40 -11.02 -0.71
N THR A 137 16.15 -11.12 0.40
CA THR A 137 15.79 -12.02 1.51
C THR A 137 14.82 -11.32 2.44
N TYR A 138 13.92 -12.09 3.04
CA TYR A 138 13.05 -11.63 4.10
C TYR A 138 13.05 -12.59 5.30
N SER A 139 12.73 -12.06 6.46
CA SER A 139 12.51 -12.82 7.69
C SER A 139 11.24 -12.32 8.38
N GLN A 140 10.40 -13.26 8.79
CA GLN A 140 9.28 -12.98 9.69
C GLN A 140 9.82 -12.84 11.12
N LEU A 141 9.47 -11.74 11.78
CA LEU A 141 9.85 -11.46 13.17
C LEU A 141 8.76 -11.92 14.14
N VAL A 142 7.50 -11.67 13.80
CA VAL A 142 6.32 -12.13 14.53
C VAL A 142 5.15 -12.28 13.58
N GLN A 143 4.25 -13.22 13.88
CA GLN A 143 2.97 -13.42 13.22
C GLN A 143 1.90 -13.40 14.29
N VAL A 144 0.80 -12.71 14.00
CA VAL A 144 -0.41 -12.73 14.81
C VAL A 144 -1.55 -13.18 13.92
N GLU A 145 -2.32 -14.15 14.37
CA GLU A 145 -3.48 -14.68 13.66
C GLU A 145 -4.77 -14.16 14.29
N SER A 146 -5.83 -14.06 13.48
CA SER A 146 -7.17 -13.87 14.03
C SER A 146 -7.71 -15.17 14.59
N THR A 147 -8.25 -15.08 15.79
CA THR A 147 -9.10 -16.11 16.41
C THR A 147 -10.52 -15.92 15.84
N GLY A 148 -10.74 -16.38 14.60
CA GLY A 148 -12.07 -16.38 13.97
C GLY A 148 -13.08 -17.16 14.80
N ASP A 149 -14.33 -16.66 14.87
CA ASP A 149 -15.57 -17.41 15.23
C ASP A 149 -16.71 -16.51 15.79
N SER A 150 -16.46 -15.21 16.02
CA SER A 150 -17.51 -14.31 16.57
C SER A 150 -18.12 -13.35 15.55
N GLY A 151 -17.43 -13.07 14.43
CA GLY A 151 -17.82 -12.05 13.47
C GLY A 151 -17.71 -10.61 13.98
N ASN A 152 -17.24 -10.42 15.22
CA ASN A 152 -17.06 -9.12 15.86
C ASN A 152 -15.63 -8.62 15.65
N TYR A 153 -15.45 -7.32 15.90
CA TYR A 153 -14.12 -6.72 15.99
C TYR A 153 -13.41 -7.24 17.25
N SER A 154 -12.18 -7.72 17.08
CA SER A 154 -11.34 -8.26 18.14
C SER A 154 -9.88 -7.85 17.93
N SER A 155 -9.02 -8.27 18.85
CA SER A 155 -7.57 -8.10 18.71
C SER A 155 -6.81 -9.20 19.42
N GLU A 156 -5.71 -9.63 18.81
CA GLU A 156 -4.76 -10.57 19.40
C GLU A 156 -3.38 -9.93 19.51
N TYR A 157 -2.59 -10.36 20.49
CA TYR A 157 -1.25 -9.85 20.71
C TYR A 157 -0.24 -10.98 20.81
N GLU A 158 0.86 -10.83 20.10
CA GLU A 158 2.01 -11.73 20.18
C GLU A 158 3.28 -10.93 20.49
N ALA A 159 4.06 -11.43 21.44
CA ALA A 159 5.39 -10.89 21.72
C ALA A 159 6.41 -11.45 20.72
N LEU A 160 7.49 -10.73 20.46
CA LEU A 160 8.59 -11.32 19.69
C LEU A 160 9.25 -12.43 20.54
N SER A 161 9.50 -13.58 19.93
CA SER A 161 10.13 -14.74 20.59
C SER A 161 11.60 -14.48 20.95
N THR A 162 12.25 -13.57 20.23
CA THR A 162 13.62 -13.12 20.47
C THR A 162 13.69 -11.60 20.47
N SER A 163 14.53 -11.02 21.32
CA SER A 163 14.80 -9.58 21.29
C SER A 163 15.23 -9.13 19.90
N HIS A 164 14.54 -8.13 19.36
CA HIS A 164 14.84 -7.56 18.05
C HIS A 164 15.00 -6.05 18.15
N TYR A 165 16.14 -5.57 17.68
CA TYR A 165 16.45 -4.15 17.59
C TYR A 165 16.37 -3.70 16.14
N VAL A 166 15.80 -2.52 15.92
CA VAL A 166 15.71 -1.90 14.61
C VAL A 166 17.13 -1.62 14.12
N ASN A 167 17.48 -2.13 12.94
CA ASN A 167 18.70 -1.80 12.24
C ASN A 167 18.35 -1.36 10.81
N ASN A 168 18.20 -0.05 10.63
CA ASN A 168 17.85 0.59 9.37
C ASN A 168 19.03 0.65 8.37
N ALA A 169 20.25 0.32 8.81
CA ALA A 169 21.41 0.22 7.92
C ALA A 169 21.39 -1.09 7.11
N GLU A 170 20.79 -2.14 7.67
CA GLU A 170 20.71 -3.47 7.04
C GLU A 170 19.31 -3.84 6.57
N TYR A 171 18.25 -3.33 7.22
CA TYR A 171 16.90 -3.83 6.99
C TYR A 171 15.85 -2.76 6.74
N PHE A 172 14.85 -3.16 5.95
CA PHE A 172 13.55 -2.50 5.84
C PHE A 172 12.51 -3.29 6.61
N TYR A 173 11.55 -2.59 7.21
CA TYR A 173 10.51 -3.19 8.02
C TYR A 173 9.14 -2.99 7.38
N VAL A 174 8.34 -4.05 7.35
CA VAL A 174 7.02 -4.06 6.72
C VAL A 174 6.03 -4.77 7.62
N LEU A 175 4.84 -4.20 7.78
CA LEU A 175 3.68 -4.97 8.21
C LEU A 175 2.99 -5.55 6.98
N ARG A 176 2.79 -6.86 6.97
CA ARG A 176 2.08 -7.58 5.91
C ARG A 176 0.78 -8.14 6.44
N PHE A 177 -0.33 -7.82 5.80
CA PHE A 177 -1.65 -8.37 6.09
C PHE A 177 -2.01 -9.42 5.04
N ASN A 178 -2.59 -10.54 5.48
CA ASN A 178 -3.08 -11.63 4.63
C ASN A 178 -4.46 -12.07 5.10
N SER A 179 -5.42 -12.14 4.18
CA SER A 179 -6.71 -12.76 4.43
C SER A 179 -6.65 -14.27 4.20
N GLY A 180 -7.43 -15.03 4.95
CA GLY A 180 -7.70 -16.45 4.71
C GLY A 180 -8.96 -16.68 3.86
N GLN A 181 -9.84 -15.68 3.76
CA GLN A 181 -11.07 -15.66 2.97
C GLN A 181 -11.33 -14.30 2.31
N THR A 182 -12.16 -14.31 1.27
CA THR A 182 -12.70 -13.08 0.66
C THR A 182 -13.94 -12.59 1.39
N GLY A 183 -14.19 -11.28 1.32
CA GLY A 183 -15.44 -10.67 1.73
C GLY A 183 -15.44 -10.07 3.12
N SER A 184 -16.46 -9.25 3.41
CA SER A 184 -16.48 -8.38 4.59
C SER A 184 -16.68 -9.08 5.95
N SER A 185 -16.85 -10.42 5.96
CA SER A 185 -16.88 -11.24 7.16
C SER A 185 -15.50 -11.38 7.79
N GLN A 186 -14.44 -11.34 6.98
CA GLN A 186 -13.06 -11.26 7.42
C GLN A 186 -12.45 -9.93 6.96
N SER A 187 -12.17 -9.04 7.90
CA SER A 187 -11.58 -7.73 7.63
C SER A 187 -10.35 -7.51 8.52
N MET A 188 -9.26 -7.13 7.87
CA MET A 188 -7.99 -6.78 8.51
C MET A 188 -8.06 -5.29 8.85
N CYS A 189 -7.99 -4.92 10.12
CA CYS A 189 -8.23 -3.54 10.57
C CYS A 189 -6.95 -2.74 10.82
N GLY A 190 -5.86 -3.42 11.07
CA GLY A 190 -4.57 -2.79 11.29
C GLY A 190 -3.81 -3.48 12.40
N ALA A 191 -2.70 -2.88 12.82
CA ALA A 191 -1.91 -3.38 13.91
C ALA A 191 -1.30 -2.26 14.74
N ARG A 192 -0.89 -2.62 15.96
CA ARG A 192 -0.14 -1.75 16.87
C ARG A 192 1.17 -2.41 17.24
N LEU A 193 2.28 -1.76 16.91
CA LEU A 193 3.59 -2.18 17.39
C LEU A 193 3.81 -1.69 18.81
N TRP A 194 4.44 -2.55 19.62
CA TRP A 194 4.92 -2.21 20.95
C TRP A 194 6.43 -2.02 20.88
N ILE A 195 6.91 -0.80 21.13
CA ILE A 195 8.31 -0.44 20.91
C ILE A 195 8.88 0.13 22.20
N GLU A 196 10.03 -0.38 22.62
CA GLU A 196 10.83 0.16 23.71
C GLU A 196 11.88 1.09 23.12
N ALA A 197 11.77 2.37 23.47
CA ALA A 197 12.77 3.35 23.13
C ALA A 197 14.05 3.08 23.94
N THR A 198 15.13 2.89 23.21
CA THR A 198 16.48 2.77 23.75
C THR A 198 17.20 4.12 23.56
N PRO A 199 17.63 4.77 24.63
CA PRO A 199 18.41 6.01 24.55
C PRO A 199 19.83 5.79 24.01
#